data_AF-A0A948QJ25-F1
#
_entry.id   AF-A0A948QJ25-F1
#
_cell.length_a   1.000
_cell.length_b   1.000
_cell.length_c   1.000
_cell.angle_alpha   90.00
_cell.angle_beta   90.00
_cell.angle_gamma   90.00
#
_symmetry.space_group_name_H-M   'P 1'
#
loop_
_entity.id
_entity.type
_entity.pdbx_description
1 polymer ?
#
loop_
_entity_poly.entity_id
_entity_poly.type
_entity_poly.pdbx_seq_one_letter_code
_entity_poly.pdbx_strand_id
1 'polypeptide(L)'
;KNLMKIGMDALNEYTDKTEGIKRTLTKVIDVVSKDFKIGKQKPVDIFQILNYVGWGNIHIIQDGIPGDDWNLLPFAFWGKAGQPAQERLKTWVAKYLQDKTVTVINNPGYLVKPLE
;
A
#
# COMPACT_ATOMS: atom_id res chain seq x y z
N LYS A 1 -9.54 18.11 -2.18
CA LYS A 1 -9.52 16.95 -3.12
C LYS A 1 -8.88 15.76 -2.40
N ASN A 2 -9.44 14.56 -2.53
CA ASN A 2 -8.86 13.35 -1.94
C ASN A 2 -7.65 12.91 -2.80
N LEU A 3 -6.44 13.07 -2.27
CA LEU A 3 -5.19 12.79 -2.98
C LEU A 3 -4.96 11.29 -3.22
N MET A 4 -5.43 10.43 -2.31
CA MET A 4 -5.37 8.98 -2.52
C MET A 4 -6.24 8.58 -3.71
N LYS A 5 -7.46 9.13 -3.80
CA LYS A 5 -8.33 8.91 -4.95
C LYS A 5 -7.68 9.35 -6.26
N ILE A 6 -7.08 10.55 -6.29
CA ILE A 6 -6.35 11.04 -7.48
C ILE A 6 -5.23 10.07 -7.89
N GLY A 7 -4.47 9.57 -6.91
CA GLY A 7 -3.40 8.61 -7.17
C GLY A 7 -3.93 7.27 -7.69
N MET A 8 -4.96 6.71 -7.06
CA MET A 8 -5.56 5.45 -7.47
C MET A 8 -6.22 5.53 -8.85
N ASP A 9 -6.98 6.60 -9.12
CA ASP A 9 -7.59 6.83 -10.44
C ASP A 9 -6.50 6.89 -11.51
N ALA A 10 -5.41 7.63 -11.25
CA ALA A 10 -4.27 7.71 -12.17
C ALA A 10 -3.57 6.35 -12.36
N LEU A 11 -3.36 5.58 -11.28
CA LEU A 11 -2.74 4.26 -11.38
C LEU A 11 -3.63 3.27 -12.15
N ASN A 12 -4.95 3.43 -12.07
CA ASN A 12 -5.92 2.59 -12.76
C ASN A 12 -5.98 2.82 -14.28
N GLU A 13 -5.51 3.97 -14.76
CA GLU A 13 -5.37 4.26 -16.20
C GLU A 13 -4.31 3.37 -16.89
N TYR A 14 -3.39 2.77 -16.12
CA TYR A 14 -2.28 1.97 -16.66
C TYR A 14 -2.56 0.47 -16.52
N THR A 15 -2.38 -0.26 -17.63
CA THR A 15 -2.41 -1.73 -17.64
C THR A 15 -1.17 -2.31 -16.96
N ASP A 16 0.02 -1.76 -17.24
CA ASP A 16 1.23 -2.06 -16.49
C ASP A 16 1.29 -1.20 -15.21
N LYS A 17 1.08 -1.84 -14.07
CA LYS A 17 1.09 -1.17 -12.77
C LYS A 17 2.48 -0.72 -12.34
N THR A 18 3.55 -1.34 -12.83
CA THR A 18 4.92 -0.94 -12.50
C THR A 18 5.26 0.42 -13.10
N GLU A 19 5.00 0.60 -14.40
CA GLU A 19 5.15 1.91 -15.03
C GLU A 19 4.13 2.92 -14.47
N GLY A 20 2.90 2.46 -14.24
CA GLY A 20 1.82 3.28 -13.69
C GLY A 20 2.15 3.90 -12.34
N ILE A 21 2.81 3.16 -11.43
CA ILE A 21 3.19 3.68 -10.10
C ILE A 21 4.12 4.88 -10.24
N LYS A 22 5.15 4.81 -11.09
CA LYS A 22 6.11 5.90 -11.28
C LYS A 22 5.43 7.17 -11.79
N ARG A 23 4.55 7.03 -12.79
CA ARG A 23 3.80 8.17 -13.36
C ARG A 23 2.78 8.73 -12.38
N THR A 24 2.10 7.87 -11.63
CA THR A 24 1.18 8.27 -10.56
C THR A 24 1.90 9.04 -9.46
N LEU A 25 3.08 8.58 -9.03
CA LEU A 25 3.90 9.28 -8.04
C LEU A 25 4.24 10.70 -8.50
N THR A 26 4.68 10.87 -9.75
CA THR A 26 4.93 12.20 -10.33
C THR A 26 3.67 13.09 -10.30
N LYS A 27 2.51 12.55 -10.67
CA LYS A 27 1.23 13.28 -10.65
C LYS A 27 0.83 13.71 -9.25
N VAL A 28 0.95 12.83 -8.26
CA VAL A 28 0.63 13.15 -6.86
C VAL A 28 1.59 14.20 -6.29
N ILE A 29 2.89 14.09 -6.59
CA ILE A 29 3.89 15.11 -6.20
C ILE A 29 3.50 16.48 -6.78
N ASP A 30 3.21 16.57 -8.08
CA ASP A 30 2.83 17.83 -8.73
C ASP A 30 1.59 18.49 -8.06
N VAL A 31 0.57 17.69 -7.73
CA VAL A 31 -0.62 18.18 -7.03
C VAL A 31 -0.29 18.67 -5.62
N VAL A 32 0.58 17.98 -4.88
CA VAL A 32 0.98 18.37 -3.53
C VAL A 32 1.88 19.61 -3.56
N SER A 33 2.81 19.72 -4.50
CA SER A 33 3.71 20.87 -4.65
C SER A 33 2.96 22.15 -5.00
N LYS A 34 1.87 22.07 -5.76
CA LYS A 34 1.02 23.24 -6.12
C LYS A 34 0.16 23.76 -4.97
N ASP A 35 -0.14 22.93 -3.97
CA ASP A 35 -0.99 23.29 -2.82
C ASP A 35 -0.51 22.56 -1.56
N PHE A 36 0.72 22.87 -1.16
CA PHE A 36 1.41 22.22 -0.06
C PHE A 36 0.74 22.56 1.27
N LYS A 37 0.32 21.51 2.00
CA LYS A 37 -0.22 21.60 3.36
C LYS A 37 0.25 20.40 4.17
N ILE A 38 0.50 20.63 5.46
CA ILE A 38 0.86 19.57 6.41
C ILE A 38 -0.19 18.45 6.33
N GLY A 39 0.26 17.20 6.19
CA GLY A 39 -0.59 16.02 6.10
C GLY A 39 -0.96 15.58 4.67
N LYS A 40 -0.73 16.41 3.65
CA LYS A 40 -0.93 16.03 2.24
C LYS A 40 0.21 15.19 1.65
N GLN A 41 1.30 15.00 2.38
CA GLN A 41 2.45 14.17 1.96
C GLN A 41 2.18 12.66 2.06
N LYS A 42 1.23 12.21 2.90
CA LYS A 42 1.00 10.77 3.15
C LYS A 42 0.77 9.94 1.87
N PRO A 43 -0.02 10.41 0.88
CA PRO A 43 -0.16 9.73 -0.39
C PRO A 43 1.16 9.63 -1.17
N VAL A 44 1.99 10.68 -1.14
CA VAL A 44 3.33 10.66 -1.77
C VAL A 44 4.17 9.57 -1.13
N ASP A 45 4.21 9.52 0.20
CA ASP A 45 4.96 8.51 0.96
C ASP A 45 4.50 7.09 0.58
N ILE A 46 3.19 6.85 0.48
CA ILE A 46 2.63 5.55 0.09
C ILE A 46 3.03 5.17 -1.34
N PHE A 47 2.89 6.08 -2.32
CA PHE A 47 3.27 5.79 -3.71
C PHE A 47 4.80 5.64 -3.87
N GLN A 48 5.59 6.29 -3.03
CA GLN A 48 7.04 6.11 -3.00
C GLN A 48 7.41 4.72 -2.47
N ILE A 49 6.78 4.26 -1.37
CA ILE A 49 6.96 2.89 -0.87
C ILE A 49 6.58 1.89 -1.96
N LEU A 50 5.45 2.10 -2.64
CA LEU A 50 5.00 1.21 -3.73
C LEU A 50 5.95 1.21 -4.92
N ASN A 51 6.53 2.35 -5.27
CA ASN A 51 7.52 2.42 -6.35
C ASN A 51 8.78 1.61 -6.01
N TYR A 52 9.12 1.54 -4.72
CA TYR A 52 10.26 0.75 -4.24
C TYR A 52 9.95 -0.75 -4.17
N VAL A 53 8.82 -1.14 -3.58
CA VAL A 53 8.49 -2.55 -3.34
C VAL A 53 7.77 -3.23 -4.52
N GLY A 54 7.14 -2.47 -5.41
CA GLY A 54 6.36 -2.96 -6.54
C GLY A 54 4.89 -3.23 -6.22
N TRP A 55 4.04 -3.19 -7.27
CA TRP A 55 2.61 -3.46 -7.17
C TRP A 55 2.33 -4.90 -6.73
N GLY A 56 1.35 -5.10 -5.84
CA GLY A 56 0.95 -6.43 -5.35
C GLY A 56 1.84 -7.00 -4.24
N ASN A 57 2.95 -6.33 -3.90
CA ASN A 57 3.86 -6.80 -2.85
C ASN A 57 3.50 -6.28 -1.45
N ILE A 58 2.71 -5.20 -1.35
CA ILE A 58 2.17 -4.71 -0.07
C ILE A 58 0.78 -5.26 0.13
N HIS A 59 0.60 -6.04 1.21
CA HIS A 59 -0.69 -6.59 1.59
C HIS A 59 -1.22 -5.88 2.83
N ILE A 60 -2.54 -5.69 2.89
CA ILE A 60 -3.22 -5.19 4.09
C ILE A 60 -4.18 -6.27 4.63
N ILE A 61 -4.03 -6.59 5.92
CA ILE A 61 -4.90 -7.54 6.62
C ILE A 61 -5.37 -6.85 7.91
N GLN A 62 -6.56 -6.25 7.84
CA GLN A 62 -7.21 -5.60 8.98
C GLN A 62 -8.72 -5.72 8.88
N ASP A 63 -9.39 -5.72 10.03
CA ASP A 63 -10.84 -5.68 10.11
C ASP A 63 -11.37 -4.25 9.97
N GLY A 64 -12.65 -4.12 9.60
CA GLY A 64 -13.34 -2.83 9.62
C GLY A 64 -13.03 -1.87 8.46
N ILE A 65 -12.37 -2.32 7.37
CA ILE A 65 -12.30 -1.51 6.14
C ILE A 65 -13.62 -1.62 5.38
N PRO A 66 -14.36 -0.52 5.17
CA PRO A 66 -15.53 -0.51 4.29
C PRO A 66 -15.14 -0.95 2.88
N GLY A 67 -16.00 -1.73 2.20
CA GLY A 67 -15.70 -2.23 0.85
C GLY A 67 -15.38 -1.13 -0.16
N ASP A 68 -16.04 0.02 -0.04
CA ASP A 68 -15.81 1.19 -0.93
C ASP A 68 -14.40 1.77 -0.80
N ASP A 69 -13.80 1.66 0.39
CA ASP A 69 -12.44 2.17 0.66
C ASP A 69 -11.35 1.26 0.08
N TRP A 70 -11.68 0.02 -0.30
CA TRP A 70 -10.68 -0.92 -0.84
C TRP A 70 -10.09 -0.39 -2.14
N ASN A 71 -10.92 0.24 -2.98
CA ASN A 71 -10.50 0.81 -4.26
C ASN A 71 -9.70 2.11 -4.10
N LEU A 72 -9.67 2.69 -2.89
CA LEU A 72 -8.93 3.91 -2.59
C LEU A 72 -7.52 3.63 -2.05
N LEU A 73 -7.22 2.36 -1.77
CA LEU A 73 -5.96 1.94 -1.18
C LEU A 73 -5.13 1.14 -2.19
N PRO A 74 -3.85 1.47 -2.36
CA PRO A 74 -2.97 0.78 -3.29
C PRO A 74 -2.35 -0.48 -2.65
N PHE A 75 -3.17 -1.29 -1.98
CA PHE A 75 -2.73 -2.51 -1.29
C PHE A 75 -3.43 -3.73 -1.86
N ALA A 76 -2.72 -4.87 -1.83
CA ALA A 76 -3.34 -6.16 -2.10
C ALA A 76 -4.15 -6.60 -0.87
N PHE A 77 -5.44 -6.87 -1.09
CA PHE A 77 -6.31 -7.41 -0.05
C PHE A 77 -6.25 -8.94 -0.09
N TRP A 78 -6.11 -9.55 1.08
CA TRP A 78 -6.10 -11.01 1.21
C TRP A 78 -7.39 -11.52 1.85
N GLY A 79 -7.88 -12.66 1.37
CA GLY A 79 -9.07 -13.33 1.90
C GLY A 79 -10.40 -12.79 1.37
N LYS A 80 -11.50 -13.24 1.96
CA LYS A 80 -12.87 -12.82 1.58
C LYS A 80 -13.34 -11.65 2.45
N ALA A 81 -14.21 -10.82 1.88
CA ALA A 81 -14.92 -9.78 2.64
C ALA A 81 -15.68 -10.41 3.83
N GLY A 82 -15.63 -9.77 4.99
CA GLY A 82 -16.28 -10.25 6.22
C GLY A 82 -15.53 -11.35 6.98
N GLN A 83 -14.43 -11.89 6.46
CA GLN A 83 -13.60 -12.82 7.23
C GLN A 83 -12.77 -12.10 8.31
N PRO A 84 -12.64 -12.67 9.52
CA PRO A 84 -11.79 -12.10 10.57
C PRO A 84 -10.34 -11.95 10.12
N ALA A 85 -9.68 -10.85 10.49
CA ALA A 85 -8.29 -10.57 10.12
C ALA A 85 -7.34 -11.69 10.58
N GLN A 86 -7.59 -12.29 11.74
CA GLN A 86 -6.77 -13.39 12.26
C GLN A 86 -6.80 -14.63 11.35
N GLU A 87 -7.95 -14.99 10.80
CA GLU A 87 -8.08 -16.12 9.88
C GLU A 87 -7.42 -15.81 8.52
N ARG A 88 -7.62 -14.58 8.03
CA ARG A 88 -6.97 -14.11 6.80
C ARG A 88 -5.45 -14.10 6.95
N LEU A 89 -4.92 -13.65 8.08
CA LEU A 89 -3.49 -13.69 8.37
C LEU A 89 -2.95 -15.13 8.38
N LYS A 90 -3.63 -16.07 9.05
CA LYS A 90 -3.21 -17.48 9.08
C LYS A 90 -3.07 -18.06 7.67
N THR A 91 -4.07 -17.84 6.81
CA THR A 91 -4.04 -18.36 5.44
C THR A 91 -3.00 -17.65 4.56
N TRP A 92 -2.78 -16.35 4.76
CA TRP A 92 -1.73 -15.61 4.07
C TRP A 92 -0.33 -16.12 4.45
N VAL A 93 -0.06 -16.30 5.75
CA VAL A 93 1.19 -16.85 6.27
C VAL A 93 1.43 -18.25 5.70
N ALA A 94 0.43 -19.12 5.73
CA ALA A 94 0.53 -20.47 5.19
C ALA A 94 0.84 -20.51 3.69
N LYS A 95 0.38 -19.53 2.91
CA LYS A 95 0.66 -19.46 1.47
C LYS A 95 2.04 -18.89 1.15
N TYR A 96 2.45 -17.82 1.82
CA TYR A 96 3.61 -17.03 1.40
C TYR A 96 4.87 -17.28 2.24
N LEU A 97 4.75 -17.79 3.46
CA LEU A 97 5.84 -17.78 4.44
C LEU A 97 6.31 -19.16 4.90
N GLN A 98 5.77 -20.27 4.39
CA GLN A 98 6.11 -21.63 4.86
C GLN A 98 7.61 -21.91 4.96
N ASP A 99 8.41 -21.42 4.01
CA ASP A 99 9.87 -21.62 3.97
C ASP A 99 10.65 -20.30 3.95
N LYS A 100 10.13 -19.24 4.58
CA LYS A 100 10.74 -17.90 4.55
C LYS A 100 11.19 -17.47 5.94
N THR A 101 12.40 -16.92 6.02
CA THR A 101 12.82 -16.13 7.18
C THR A 101 12.09 -14.80 7.16
N VAL A 102 11.44 -14.46 8.28
CA VAL A 102 10.65 -13.23 8.40
C VAL A 102 11.12 -12.38 9.56
N THR A 103 11.04 -11.07 9.39
CA THR A 103 11.17 -10.11 10.49
C THR A 103 9.78 -9.63 10.88
N VAL A 104 9.43 -9.79 12.16
CA VAL A 104 8.17 -9.30 12.70
C VAL A 104 8.44 -8.04 13.50
N ILE A 105 7.82 -6.93 13.08
CA ILE A 105 7.98 -5.62 13.72
C ILE A 105 6.67 -5.26 14.42
N ASN A 106 6.63 -5.38 15.75
CA ASN A 106 5.43 -5.10 16.53
C ASN A 106 5.23 -3.60 16.81
N ASN A 107 6.25 -2.77 16.62
CA ASN A 107 6.16 -1.32 16.71
C ASN A 107 6.82 -0.68 15.48
N PRO A 108 6.04 -0.05 14.58
CA PRO A 108 6.55 0.53 13.34
C PRO A 108 7.44 1.76 13.57
N GLY A 109 7.53 2.27 14.80
CA GLY A 109 8.44 3.36 15.17
C GLY A 109 9.91 2.94 15.27
N TYR A 110 10.22 1.63 15.23
CA TYR A 110 11.60 1.17 15.23
C TYR A 110 12.22 1.26 13.83
N LEU A 111 13.39 1.90 13.76
CA LEU A 111 14.23 1.88 12.58
C LEU A 111 14.96 0.53 12.48
N VAL A 112 14.73 -0.19 11.39
CA VAL A 112 15.43 -1.45 11.10
C VAL A 112 16.58 -1.16 10.14
N LYS A 113 17.81 -1.38 10.58
CA LYS A 113 18.99 -1.38 9.71
C LYS A 113 19.27 -2.82 9.27
N PRO A 114 19.32 -3.13 7.97
CA PRO A 114 19.80 -4.43 7.50
C PRO A 114 21.24 -4.65 7.98
N LEU A 115 21.58 -5.88 8.37
CA LEU A 115 22.97 -6.25 8.59
C LEU A 115 23.64 -6.27 7.21
N GLU A 116 24.67 -5.43 7.04
CA GLU A 116 25.59 -5.47 5.90
C GLU A 116 26.51 -6.70 6.00
#